data_AF-A0A920MQ11-F1
#
_entry.id   AF-A0A920MQ11-F1
#
_cell.length_a   1.000
_cell.length_b   1.000
_cell.length_c   1.000
_cell.angle_alpha   90.00
_cell.angle_beta   90.00
_cell.angle_gamma   90.00
#
_symmetry.space_group_name_H-M   'P 1'
#
loop_
_entity.id
_entity.type
_entity.pdbx_description
1 polymer ?
#
loop_
_entity_poly.entity_id
_entity_poly.type
_entity_poly.pdbx_seq_one_letter_code
_entity_poly.pdbx_strand_id
1 'polypeptide(L)'
;MDEIVQSDYFRSRFGNAHPLEKPVGWNLPLGRIQRKNHGDGFMLLGDAAGLVDPFTGEGIGNAMVAAKFAAQVALKAKNNGDVSEKAFKEYDQLVWNELGGELRTSTKLQSLARSSFLLNFVIDRAARNEEVQDIISGMLSNEIPKDELSSPMFYLKILFS
;
A
#
# COMPACT_ATOMS: atom_id res chain seq x y z
N MET A 1 7.68 6.78 21.40
CA MET A 1 6.31 7.33 21.47
C MET A 1 6.32 8.64 22.26
N ASP A 2 6.90 8.65 23.47
CA ASP A 2 6.98 9.86 24.30
C ASP A 2 7.61 11.05 23.59
N GLU A 3 8.69 10.83 22.83
CA GLU A 3 9.33 11.87 22.01
C GLU A 3 8.36 12.49 20.99
N ILE A 4 7.54 11.67 20.31
CA ILE A 4 6.56 12.14 19.33
C ILE A 4 5.46 12.94 20.03
N VAL A 5 4.95 12.42 21.15
CA VAL A 5 3.88 13.06 21.94
C VAL A 5 4.33 14.40 22.51
N GLN A 6 5.61 14.54 22.87
CA GLN A 6 6.16 15.79 23.41
C GLN A 6 6.66 16.76 22.32
N SER A 7 6.66 16.36 21.05
CA SER A 7 7.09 17.22 19.95
C SER A 7 6.16 18.43 19.76
N ASP A 8 6.68 19.53 19.21
CA ASP A 8 5.94 20.76 18.98
C ASP A 8 4.66 20.56 18.15
N TYR A 9 4.68 19.57 17.25
CA TYR A 9 3.56 19.23 16.38
C TYR A 9 2.39 18.55 17.11
N PHE A 10 2.67 17.82 18.20
CA PHE A 10 1.68 16.95 18.85
C PHE A 10 1.43 17.25 20.33
N ARG A 11 2.33 17.98 21.02
CA ARG A 11 2.22 18.25 22.47
C ARG A 11 0.89 18.85 22.88
N SER A 12 0.36 19.78 22.09
CA SER A 12 -0.95 20.40 22.35
C SER A 12 -2.10 19.41 22.20
N ARG A 13 -2.06 18.54 21.19
CA ARG A 13 -3.09 17.51 20.92
C ARG A 13 -3.18 16.46 22.03
N PHE A 14 -2.07 16.21 22.74
CA PHE A 14 -1.98 15.23 23.81
C PHE A 14 -1.88 15.84 25.22
N GLY A 15 -2.06 17.16 25.39
CA GLY A 15 -1.76 17.87 26.64
C GLY A 15 -2.55 17.38 27.87
N ASN A 16 -3.77 16.89 27.67
CA ASN A 16 -4.62 16.30 28.71
C ASN A 16 -4.82 14.78 28.52
N ALA A 17 -4.06 14.16 27.62
CA ALA A 17 -4.18 12.73 27.35
C ALA A 17 -3.36 11.92 28.38
N HIS A 18 -3.92 10.81 28.84
CA HIS A 18 -3.22 9.86 29.69
C HIS A 18 -3.12 8.52 28.96
N PRO A 19 -1.96 7.85 28.97
CA PRO A 19 -1.81 6.56 28.33
C PRO A 19 -2.66 5.52 29.08
N LEU A 20 -3.54 4.83 28.37
CA LEU A 20 -4.34 3.73 28.92
C LEU A 20 -3.53 2.43 28.97
N GLU A 21 -2.61 2.26 28.03
CA GLU A 21 -1.85 1.03 27.82
C GLU A 21 -0.44 1.36 27.31
N LYS A 22 0.42 0.36 27.31
CA LYS A 22 1.75 0.48 26.69
C LYS A 22 1.61 0.35 25.16
N PRO A 23 2.27 1.20 24.36
CA PRO A 23 2.30 1.03 22.92
C PRO A 23 2.83 -0.36 22.53
N VAL A 24 2.13 -1.01 21.61
CA VAL A 24 2.53 -2.28 21.00
C VAL A 24 2.87 -2.01 19.53
N GLY A 25 3.92 -2.64 19.03
CA GLY A 25 4.36 -2.52 17.64
C GLY A 25 4.56 -3.88 17.01
N TRP A 26 4.34 -3.95 15.70
CA TRP A 26 4.62 -5.14 14.90
C TRP A 26 5.19 -4.75 13.54
N ASN A 27 5.86 -5.70 12.89
CA ASN A 27 6.37 -5.50 11.54
C ASN A 27 5.25 -5.68 10.52
N LEU A 28 5.13 -4.73 9.59
CA LEU A 28 4.19 -4.83 8.48
C LEU A 28 4.85 -5.54 7.28
N PRO A 29 4.30 -6.68 6.82
CA PRO A 29 4.82 -7.40 5.66
C PRO A 29 4.40 -6.70 4.36
N LEU A 30 5.20 -5.72 3.94
CA LEU A 30 4.89 -4.88 2.78
C LEU A 30 4.87 -5.67 1.46
N GLY A 31 3.87 -5.40 0.62
CA GLY A 31 3.63 -6.00 -0.71
C GLY A 31 4.55 -5.50 -1.82
N ARG A 32 5.82 -5.25 -1.50
CA ARG A 32 6.81 -4.74 -2.46
C ARG A 32 7.15 -5.71 -3.58
N ILE A 33 7.06 -7.01 -3.31
CA ILE A 33 7.39 -8.08 -4.23
C ILE A 33 6.31 -9.15 -4.17
N GLN A 34 6.13 -9.85 -5.30
CA GLN A 34 5.29 -11.03 -5.37
C GLN A 34 5.96 -12.20 -4.67
N ARG A 35 5.34 -12.65 -3.57
CA ARG A 35 5.78 -13.80 -2.77
C ARG A 35 4.88 -15.00 -3.09
N LYS A 36 5.43 -16.21 -2.95
CA LYS A 36 4.62 -17.43 -3.01
C LYS A 36 3.55 -17.38 -1.91
N ASN A 37 2.28 -17.44 -2.31
CA ASN A 37 1.11 -17.29 -1.43
C ASN A 37 0.20 -18.53 -1.44
N HIS A 38 0.65 -19.66 -2.00
CA HIS A 38 -0.10 -20.90 -2.07
C HIS A 38 0.85 -22.11 -2.17
N GLY A 39 0.31 -23.30 -1.95
CA GLY A 39 0.97 -24.59 -2.12
C GLY A 39 -0.03 -25.73 -1.91
N ASP A 40 0.44 -26.97 -1.80
CA ASP A 40 -0.44 -28.11 -1.60
C ASP A 40 -1.26 -27.97 -0.31
N GLY A 41 -2.58 -27.84 -0.47
CA GLY A 41 -3.53 -27.74 0.63
C GLY A 41 -3.61 -26.38 1.33
N PHE A 42 -2.88 -25.34 0.87
CA PHE A 42 -2.93 -24.03 1.52
C PHE A 42 -2.90 -22.82 0.57
N MET A 43 -3.51 -21.73 1.03
CA MET A 43 -3.39 -20.38 0.48
C MET A 43 -3.14 -19.40 1.64
N LEU A 44 -2.27 -18.42 1.42
CA LEU A 44 -1.93 -17.34 2.36
C LEU A 44 -2.67 -16.07 1.96
N LEU A 45 -3.20 -15.33 2.93
CA LEU A 45 -4.01 -14.13 2.73
C LEU A 45 -3.49 -12.98 3.60
N GLY A 46 -3.83 -11.74 3.23
CA GLY A 46 -3.52 -10.54 4.02
C GLY A 46 -2.03 -10.45 4.40
N ASP A 47 -1.75 -10.20 5.68
CA ASP A 47 -0.39 -10.11 6.21
C ASP A 47 0.42 -11.40 5.98
N ALA A 48 -0.22 -12.57 6.03
CA ALA A 48 0.47 -13.84 5.78
C ALA A 48 0.96 -13.97 4.32
N ALA A 49 0.26 -13.33 3.36
CA ALA A 49 0.71 -13.20 1.97
C ALA A 49 1.59 -11.96 1.74
N GLY A 50 1.73 -11.11 2.75
CA GLY A 50 2.46 -9.85 2.68
C GLY A 50 1.84 -8.85 1.71
N LEU A 51 0.52 -8.65 1.82
CA LEU A 51 -0.27 -7.78 0.94
C LEU A 51 -0.50 -6.37 1.53
N VAL A 52 0.33 -5.92 2.47
CA VAL A 52 0.22 -4.57 3.05
C VAL A 52 0.75 -3.54 2.04
N ASP A 53 0.00 -2.46 1.81
CA ASP A 53 0.40 -1.37 0.94
C ASP A 53 1.73 -0.73 1.42
N PRO A 54 2.76 -0.68 0.57
CA PRO A 54 4.06 -0.15 0.97
C PRO A 54 4.09 1.34 1.31
N PHE A 55 3.20 2.15 0.74
CA PHE A 55 3.18 3.60 0.93
C PHE A 55 2.29 4.02 2.09
N THR A 56 1.04 3.53 2.11
CA THR A 56 0.04 3.93 3.12
C THR A 56 0.10 3.08 4.37
N GLY A 57 0.61 1.84 4.28
CA GLY A 57 0.54 0.86 5.36
C GLY A 57 -0.83 0.21 5.51
N GLU A 58 -1.78 0.49 4.61
CA GLU A 58 -3.10 -0.13 4.63
C GLU A 58 -3.03 -1.58 4.15
N GLY A 59 -3.68 -2.49 4.88
CA GLY A 59 -3.72 -3.92 4.53
C GLY A 59 -5.12 -4.53 4.55
N ILE A 60 -6.09 -3.89 5.21
CA ILE A 60 -7.43 -4.46 5.42
C ILE A 60 -8.14 -4.67 4.08
N GLY A 61 -8.17 -3.67 3.21
CA GLY A 61 -8.78 -3.79 1.87
C GLY A 61 -8.16 -4.93 1.06
N ASN A 62 -6.82 -4.98 1.01
CA ASN A 62 -6.06 -6.00 0.31
C ASN A 62 -6.31 -7.41 0.88
N ALA A 63 -6.42 -7.54 2.20
CA ALA A 63 -6.75 -8.79 2.86
C ALA A 63 -8.17 -9.28 2.50
N MET A 64 -9.13 -8.36 2.39
CA MET A 64 -10.51 -8.69 1.98
C MET A 64 -10.60 -9.11 0.52
N VAL A 65 -9.86 -8.45 -0.38
CA VAL A 65 -9.73 -8.85 -1.79
C VAL A 65 -9.11 -10.24 -1.91
N ALA A 66 -8.02 -10.49 -1.18
CA ALA A 66 -7.39 -11.81 -1.12
C ALA A 66 -8.37 -12.88 -0.60
N ALA A 67 -9.13 -12.58 0.46
CA ALA A 67 -10.13 -13.50 1.00
C ALA A 67 -11.23 -13.86 0.00
N LYS A 68 -11.71 -12.89 -0.77
CA LYS A 68 -12.69 -13.11 -1.83
C LYS A 68 -12.18 -14.11 -2.86
N PHE A 69 -10.95 -13.93 -3.38
CA PHE A 69 -10.40 -14.85 -4.37
C PHE A 69 -10.03 -16.21 -3.79
N ALA A 70 -9.49 -16.25 -2.58
CA ALA A 70 -9.20 -17.51 -1.88
C ALA A 70 -10.46 -18.35 -1.69
N ALA A 71 -11.58 -17.73 -1.29
CA ALA A 71 -12.86 -18.44 -1.13
C ALA A 71 -13.38 -19.02 -2.45
N GLN A 72 -13.28 -18.25 -3.55
CA GLN A 72 -13.67 -18.72 -4.89
C GLN A 72 -12.84 -19.94 -5.34
N VAL A 73 -11.52 -19.84 -5.21
CA VAL A 73 -10.59 -20.91 -5.60
C VAL A 73 -10.72 -22.14 -4.69
N ALA A 74 -10.89 -21.94 -3.38
CA ALA A 74 -11.13 -23.03 -2.43
C ALA A 74 -12.42 -23.80 -2.74
N LEU A 75 -13.51 -23.11 -3.10
CA LEU A 75 -14.76 -23.75 -3.49
C LEU A 75 -14.60 -24.59 -4.77
N LYS A 76 -13.89 -24.06 -5.77
CA LYS A 76 -13.57 -24.77 -7.02
C LYS A 76 -12.73 -26.02 -6.76
N ALA A 77 -11.66 -25.89 -5.96
CA ALA A 77 -10.80 -26.98 -5.55
C ALA A 77 -11.57 -28.07 -4.79
N LYS A 78 -12.44 -27.68 -3.85
CA LYS A 78 -13.32 -28.61 -3.13
C LYS A 78 -14.23 -29.39 -4.06
N ASN A 79 -14.88 -28.72 -5.02
CA ASN A 79 -15.81 -29.37 -5.95
C ASN A 79 -15.09 -30.34 -6.91
N ASN A 80 -13.85 -30.01 -7.29
CA ASN A 80 -13.05 -30.83 -8.19
C ASN A 80 -12.23 -31.92 -7.47
N GLY A 81 -12.14 -31.87 -6.14
CA GLY A 81 -11.30 -32.77 -5.33
C GLY A 81 -9.80 -32.55 -5.52
N ASP A 82 -9.37 -31.38 -6.00
CA ASP A 82 -7.97 -31.05 -6.28
C ASP A 82 -7.53 -29.84 -5.46
N VAL A 83 -6.74 -30.10 -4.42
CA VAL A 83 -6.14 -29.09 -3.52
C VAL A 83 -4.64 -28.96 -3.74
N SER A 84 -4.15 -29.32 -4.92
CA SER A 84 -2.73 -29.19 -5.27
C SER A 84 -2.31 -27.74 -5.44
N GLU A 85 -1.00 -27.47 -5.33
CA GLU A 85 -0.39 -26.19 -5.67
C GLU A 85 -0.81 -25.71 -7.07
N LYS A 86 -0.89 -26.64 -8.03
CA LYS A 86 -1.30 -26.34 -9.41
C LYS A 86 -2.74 -25.79 -9.47
N ALA A 87 -3.66 -26.36 -8.69
CA ALA A 87 -5.04 -25.87 -8.60
C ALA A 87 -5.10 -24.47 -7.97
N PHE A 88 -4.25 -24.19 -6.98
CA PHE A 88 -4.20 -22.89 -6.31
C PHE A 88 -3.40 -21.81 -7.04
N LYS A 89 -2.70 -22.12 -8.13
CA LYS A 89 -2.05 -21.10 -8.97
C LYS A 89 -3.01 -20.01 -9.47
N GLU A 90 -4.27 -20.38 -9.70
CA GLU A 90 -5.32 -19.43 -10.08
C GLU A 90 -5.52 -18.32 -9.03
N TYR A 91 -5.40 -18.64 -7.74
CA TYR A 91 -5.51 -17.65 -6.66
C TYR A 91 -4.44 -16.58 -6.74
N ASP A 92 -3.18 -16.98 -6.94
CA ASP A 92 -2.06 -16.05 -7.08
C ASP A 92 -2.27 -15.09 -8.26
N GLN A 93 -2.71 -15.63 -9.40
CA GLN A 93 -2.97 -14.82 -10.58
C GLN A 93 -4.10 -13.80 -10.35
N LEU A 94 -5.19 -14.20 -9.71
CA LEU A 94 -6.32 -13.31 -9.40
C LEU A 94 -5.88 -12.18 -8.47
N VAL A 95 -5.18 -12.50 -7.38
CA VAL A 95 -4.69 -11.51 -6.42
C VAL A 95 -3.74 -10.52 -7.08
N TRP A 96 -2.77 -10.99 -7.87
CA TRP A 96 -1.76 -10.10 -8.47
C TRP A 96 -2.24 -9.35 -9.69
N ASN A 97 -3.26 -9.83 -10.38
CA ASN A 97 -3.96 -9.05 -11.41
C ASN A 97 -4.71 -7.87 -10.79
N GLU A 98 -5.35 -8.07 -9.65
CA GLU A 98 -6.13 -7.03 -8.97
C GLU A 98 -5.22 -6.04 -8.23
N LEU A 99 -4.34 -6.54 -7.36
CA LEU A 99 -3.58 -5.71 -6.41
C LEU A 99 -2.17 -5.34 -6.90
N GLY A 100 -1.60 -6.12 -7.82
CA GLY A 100 -0.17 -6.05 -8.14
C GLY A 100 0.26 -4.73 -8.77
N GLY A 101 -0.61 -4.10 -9.56
CA GLY A 101 -0.36 -2.77 -10.13
C GLY A 101 -0.25 -1.71 -9.04
N GLU A 102 -1.25 -1.64 -8.16
CA GLU A 102 -1.30 -0.67 -7.06
C GLU A 102 -0.13 -0.86 -6.09
N LEU A 103 0.15 -2.09 -5.64
CA LEU A 103 1.27 -2.37 -4.74
C LEU A 103 2.63 -1.96 -5.32
N ARG A 104 2.83 -2.14 -6.63
CA ARG A 104 4.05 -1.67 -7.33
C ARG A 104 4.12 -0.14 -7.34
N THR A 105 3.02 0.54 -7.63
CA THR A 105 2.95 2.00 -7.62
C THR A 105 3.25 2.54 -6.22
N SER A 106 2.61 2.00 -5.19
CA SER A 106 2.88 2.34 -3.79
C SER A 106 4.32 2.07 -3.38
N THR A 107 4.95 0.99 -3.87
CA THR A 107 6.39 0.74 -3.64
C THR A 107 7.25 1.88 -4.20
N LYS A 108 6.94 2.37 -5.40
CA LYS A 108 7.68 3.49 -6.00
C LYS A 108 7.44 4.79 -5.24
N LEU A 109 6.19 5.08 -4.87
CA LEU A 109 5.86 6.24 -4.03
C LEU A 109 6.61 6.24 -2.71
N GLN A 110 6.66 5.08 -2.04
CA GLN A 110 7.44 4.91 -0.82
C GLN A 110 8.92 5.19 -1.04
N SER A 111 9.50 4.77 -2.18
CA SER A 111 10.88 5.08 -2.53
C SER A 111 11.10 6.58 -2.75
N LEU A 112 10.13 7.27 -3.36
CA LEU A 112 10.20 8.71 -3.61
C LEU A 112 10.08 9.53 -2.33
N ALA A 113 9.17 9.14 -1.43
CA ALA A 113 9.00 9.78 -0.12
C ALA A 113 10.25 9.66 0.78
N ARG A 114 11.14 8.70 0.51
CA ARG A 114 12.45 8.60 1.17
C ARG A 114 13.46 9.65 0.68
N SER A 115 13.21 10.27 -0.47
CA SER A 115 14.01 11.39 -0.97
C SER A 115 13.40 12.71 -0.48
N SER A 116 13.99 13.27 0.58
CA SER A 116 13.56 14.56 1.12
C SER A 116 13.63 15.68 0.08
N PHE A 117 14.61 15.63 -0.83
CA PHE A 117 14.73 16.58 -1.93
C PHE A 117 13.53 16.53 -2.88
N LEU A 118 13.17 15.33 -3.38
CA LEU A 118 12.06 15.18 -4.32
C LEU A 118 10.71 15.44 -3.65
N LEU A 119 10.53 14.96 -2.42
CA LEU A 119 9.31 15.21 -1.66
C LEU A 119 9.09 16.70 -1.45
N ASN A 120 10.11 17.41 -0.96
CA ASN A 120 10.01 18.86 -0.74
C ASN A 120 9.78 19.59 -2.07
N PHE A 121 10.47 19.21 -3.15
CA PHE A 121 10.25 19.80 -4.48
C PHE A 121 8.79 19.68 -4.95
N VAL A 122 8.20 18.49 -4.84
CA VAL A 122 6.81 18.24 -5.25
C VAL A 122 5.83 19.03 -4.37
N ILE A 123 6.01 19.02 -3.05
CA ILE A 123 5.14 19.73 -2.11
C ILE A 123 5.24 21.25 -2.30
N ASP A 124 6.46 21.78 -2.42
CA ASP A 124 6.70 23.22 -2.64
C ASP A 124 6.11 23.70 -3.97
N ARG A 125 6.17 22.87 -5.03
CA ARG A 125 5.56 23.21 -6.31
C ARG A 125 4.04 23.16 -6.23
N ALA A 126 3.47 22.13 -5.61
CA ALA A 126 2.03 21.98 -5.42
C ALA A 126 1.44 23.13 -4.61
N ALA A 127 2.16 23.63 -3.60
CA ALA A 127 1.74 24.78 -2.81
C ALA A 127 1.71 26.11 -3.62
N ARG A 128 2.30 26.14 -4.82
CA ARG A 128 2.47 27.35 -5.65
C ARG A 128 1.84 27.25 -7.04
N ASN A 129 1.33 26.09 -7.45
CA ASN A 129 0.75 25.86 -8.77
C ASN A 129 -0.51 24.99 -8.64
N GLU A 130 -1.66 25.56 -9.00
CA GLU A 130 -2.98 24.91 -8.93
C GLU A 130 -3.05 23.65 -9.81
N GLU A 131 -2.42 23.62 -10.99
CA GLU A 131 -2.38 22.41 -11.85
C GLU A 131 -1.67 21.26 -11.10
N VAL A 132 -0.54 21.55 -10.45
CA VAL A 132 0.20 20.54 -9.69
C VAL A 132 -0.58 20.12 -8.44
N GLN A 133 -1.25 21.06 -7.79
CA GLN A 133 -2.12 20.77 -6.64
C GLN A 133 -3.28 19.84 -7.02
N ASP A 134 -3.92 20.09 -8.16
CA ASP A 134 -5.02 19.27 -8.68
C ASP A 134 -4.55 17.87 -9.03
N ILE A 135 -3.37 17.74 -9.66
CA ILE A 135 -2.80 16.44 -9.98
C ILE A 135 -2.54 15.63 -8.71
N ILE A 136 -1.91 16.21 -7.68
CA ILE A 136 -1.65 15.52 -6.41
C ILE A 136 -2.96 15.19 -5.69
N SER A 137 -3.93 16.10 -5.67
CA SER A 137 -5.22 15.89 -5.01
C SER A 137 -6.00 14.76 -5.68
N GLY A 138 -6.03 14.74 -7.02
CA GLY A 138 -6.63 13.67 -7.81
C GLY A 138 -5.96 12.31 -7.59
N MET A 139 -4.65 12.28 -7.36
CA MET A 139 -3.93 11.05 -7.02
C MET A 139 -4.28 10.54 -5.61
N LEU A 140 -4.53 11.43 -4.65
CA LEU A 140 -4.96 11.07 -3.30
C LEU A 140 -6.41 10.57 -3.26
N SER A 141 -7.30 11.16 -4.07
CA SER A 141 -8.70 10.75 -4.22
C SER A 141 -8.87 9.48 -5.07
N ASN A 142 -7.78 8.91 -5.60
CA ASN A 142 -7.79 7.77 -6.52
C ASN A 142 -8.50 8.08 -7.86
N GLU A 143 -8.68 9.35 -8.21
CA GLU A 143 -9.24 9.81 -9.48
C GLU A 143 -8.19 9.86 -10.60
N ILE A 144 -6.93 10.10 -10.23
CA ILE A 144 -5.77 10.08 -11.12
C ILE A 144 -4.88 8.89 -10.76
N PRO A 145 -4.41 8.11 -11.74
CA PRO A 145 -3.47 7.03 -11.50
C PRO A 145 -2.20 7.50 -10.76
N LYS A 146 -1.95 6.90 -9.60
CA LYS A 146 -0.78 7.20 -8.74
C LYS A 146 0.57 6.85 -9.38
N ASP A 147 0.58 6.14 -10.50
CA ASP A 147 1.78 5.73 -11.22
C ASP A 147 2.46 6.90 -11.93
N GLU A 148 1.76 7.99 -12.24
CA GLU A 148 2.37 9.21 -12.77
C GLU A 148 3.42 9.81 -11.82
N LEU A 149 3.15 9.86 -10.51
CA LEU A 149 4.14 10.30 -9.49
C LEU A 149 5.43 9.49 -9.53
N SER A 150 5.33 8.24 -10.01
CA SER A 150 6.45 7.31 -10.11
C SER A 150 7.24 7.44 -11.41
N SER A 151 6.78 8.26 -12.35
CA SER A 151 7.41 8.50 -13.64
C SER A 151 8.40 9.66 -13.58
N PRO A 152 9.63 9.53 -14.11
CA PRO A 152 10.56 10.66 -14.24
C PRO A 152 9.99 11.81 -15.07
N MET A 153 9.11 11.51 -16.03
CA MET A 153 8.49 12.51 -16.90
C MET A 153 7.56 13.46 -16.12
N PHE A 154 6.96 12.98 -15.04
CA PHE A 154 6.14 13.80 -14.16
C PHE A 154 6.97 14.92 -13.50
N TYR A 155 8.16 14.59 -13.00
CA TYR A 155 9.07 15.58 -12.41
C TYR A 155 9.57 16.58 -13.44
N LEU A 156 9.84 16.14 -14.68
CA LEU A 156 10.16 17.04 -15.79
C LEU A 156 8.97 17.96 -16.11
N LYS A 157 7.75 17.43 -16.16
CA LYS A 157 6.54 18.24 -16.36
C LYS A 157 6.41 19.31 -15.27
N ILE A 158 6.49 18.92 -14.00
CA ILE A 158 6.45 19.83 -12.84
C ILE A 158 7.56 20.89 -12.86
N LEU A 159 8.75 20.55 -13.36
CA LEU A 159 9.88 21.48 -13.46
C LEU A 159 9.61 22.61 -14.47
N PHE A 160 8.82 22.33 -15.51
CA PHE A 160 8.53 23.28 -16.60
C PHE A 160 7.11 23.87 -16.58
N SER A 161 6.17 23.26 -15.85
CA SER A 161 4.95 23.91 -15.31
C SER A 161 5.35 24.96 -14.28
#